data_AF-A0A2D8ZZG1-F1
#
_entry.id   AF-A0A2D8ZZG1-F1
#
_cell.length_a   1.000
_cell.length_b   1.000
_cell.length_c   1.000
_cell.angle_alpha   90.00
_cell.angle_beta   90.00
_cell.angle_gamma   90.00
#
_symmetry.space_group_name_H-M   'P 1'
#
loop_
_entity.id
_entity.type
_entity.pdbx_description
1 polymer ?
#
loop_
_entity_poly.entity_id
_entity_poly.type
_entity_poly.pdbx_seq_one_letter_code
_entity_poly.pdbx_strand_id
1 'polypeptide(L)'
;MIAYGDQVRGFLAVPKNQPGPFGAVVLGHERYGLVQHTLDLVAKFAAYGYIGLTPDMFSRWGGDKEALTRGDISVRISDVDIRSYMGDSLDHLLTHPQVDPDRICAIGVCQSGDYPLVLNSVRREIAANIVIYGGAQASKWEVNQEGSSLGVHPGASPSAGPGDLG
;
A
#
# COMPACT_ATOMS: atom_id res chain seq x y z
N MET A 1 -13.46 1.46 -9.81
CA MET A 1 -12.81 0.16 -9.53
C MET A 1 -12.40 -0.46 -10.83
N ILE A 2 -11.24 -1.09 -10.86
CA ILE A 2 -10.67 -1.82 -12.01
C ILE A 2 -10.09 -3.16 -11.54
N ALA A 3 -9.82 -4.05 -12.48
CA ALA A 3 -9.09 -5.30 -12.23
C ALA A 3 -7.89 -5.40 -13.18
N TYR A 4 -6.79 -5.97 -12.69
CA TYR A 4 -5.53 -6.10 -13.42
C TYR A 4 -4.64 -7.16 -12.76
N GLY A 5 -3.53 -7.49 -13.41
CA GLY A 5 -2.55 -8.45 -12.89
C GLY A 5 -3.14 -9.80 -12.54
N ASP A 6 -2.56 -10.48 -11.56
CA ASP A 6 -3.09 -11.74 -11.03
C ASP A 6 -4.18 -11.46 -9.99
N GLN A 7 -5.43 -11.33 -10.44
CA GLN A 7 -6.61 -11.13 -9.57
C GLN A 7 -6.53 -9.92 -8.64
N VAL A 8 -5.81 -8.86 -9.03
CA VAL A 8 -5.78 -7.61 -8.27
C VAL A 8 -7.01 -6.78 -8.63
N ARG A 9 -7.73 -6.31 -7.62
CA ARG A 9 -8.72 -5.24 -7.77
C ARG A 9 -8.11 -3.94 -7.28
N GLY A 10 -8.51 -2.82 -7.86
CA GLY A 10 -8.00 -1.53 -7.39
C GLY A 10 -8.92 -0.37 -7.73
N PHE A 11 -8.61 0.78 -7.15
CA PHE A 11 -9.24 2.05 -7.49
C PHE A 11 -8.24 2.93 -8.22
N LEU A 12 -8.58 3.27 -9.47
CA LEU A 12 -7.83 4.16 -10.34
C LEU A 12 -8.58 5.50 -10.46
N ALA A 13 -7.88 6.59 -10.18
CA ALA A 13 -8.35 7.95 -10.42
C ALA A 13 -7.41 8.64 -11.41
N VAL A 14 -7.98 9.28 -12.42
CA VAL A 14 -7.24 10.00 -13.46
C VAL A 14 -7.63 11.48 -13.48
N PRO A 15 -6.70 12.41 -13.73
CA PRO A 15 -7.03 13.82 -13.89
C PRO A 15 -8.09 14.05 -14.97
N LYS A 16 -9.04 14.95 -14.72
CA LYS A 16 -10.07 15.34 -15.70
C LYS A 16 -9.62 16.57 -16.49
N ASN A 17 -10.01 16.63 -17.76
CA ASN A 17 -9.88 17.81 -18.64
C ASN A 17 -8.44 18.35 -18.79
N GLN A 18 -7.44 17.49 -18.68
CA GLN A 18 -6.03 17.83 -18.92
C GLN A 18 -5.42 16.83 -19.91
N PRO A 19 -4.58 17.28 -20.85
CA PRO A 19 -3.78 16.37 -21.66
C PRO A 19 -2.62 15.82 -20.82
N GLY A 20 -2.35 14.51 -20.94
CA GLY A 20 -1.18 13.87 -20.34
C GLY A 20 0.11 14.07 -21.17
N PRO A 21 1.20 13.35 -20.87
CA PRO A 21 1.30 12.31 -19.84
C PRO A 21 1.40 12.89 -18.41
N PHE A 22 0.91 12.13 -17.44
CA PHE A 22 0.87 12.50 -16.02
C PHE A 22 1.87 11.66 -15.22
N GLY A 23 2.44 12.25 -14.18
CA GLY A 23 3.05 11.46 -13.12
C GLY A 23 1.99 10.57 -12.45
N ALA A 24 2.42 9.46 -11.87
CA ALA A 24 1.51 8.50 -11.26
C ALA A 24 1.93 8.09 -9.85
N VAL A 25 0.97 7.60 -9.08
CA VAL A 25 1.12 7.19 -7.69
C VAL A 25 0.49 5.80 -7.50
N VAL A 26 1.28 4.84 -7.02
CA VAL A 26 0.77 3.62 -6.40
C VAL A 26 0.66 3.85 -4.89
N LEU A 27 -0.56 3.84 -4.35
CA LEU A 27 -0.82 4.06 -2.93
C LEU A 27 -1.24 2.76 -2.24
N GLY A 28 -0.40 2.27 -1.34
CA GLY A 28 -0.75 1.23 -0.38
C GLY A 28 -1.68 1.78 0.70
N HIS A 29 -2.76 1.06 0.98
CA HIS A 29 -3.76 1.46 1.97
C HIS A 29 -3.36 1.10 3.41
N GLU A 30 -4.12 1.59 4.38
CA GLU A 30 -4.00 1.19 5.79
C GLU A 30 -4.48 -0.25 6.02
N ARG A 31 -4.40 -0.77 7.25
CA ARG A 31 -4.80 -2.15 7.58
C ARG A 31 -6.26 -2.51 7.28
N TYR A 32 -7.11 -1.52 7.01
CA TYR A 32 -8.55 -1.66 6.80
C TYR A 32 -8.94 -1.96 5.34
N GLY A 33 -7.98 -2.04 4.42
CA GLY A 33 -8.28 -2.26 3.00
C GLY A 33 -8.69 -0.97 2.28
N LEU A 34 -9.48 -1.12 1.21
CA LEU A 34 -10.02 0.00 0.45
C LEU A 34 -11.25 0.63 1.10
N VAL A 35 -11.00 1.47 2.09
CA VAL A 35 -12.01 2.32 2.74
C VAL A 35 -12.15 3.67 2.03
N GLN A 36 -13.25 4.38 2.28
CA GLN A 36 -13.52 5.68 1.66
C GLN A 36 -12.35 6.67 1.81
N HIS A 37 -11.70 6.69 2.98
CA HIS A 37 -10.53 7.53 3.21
C HIS A 37 -9.42 7.29 2.18
N THR A 38 -9.08 6.03 1.88
CA THR A 38 -8.09 5.65 0.86
C THR A 38 -8.53 6.12 -0.53
N LEU A 39 -9.80 5.92 -0.88
CA LEU A 39 -10.33 6.34 -2.18
C LEU A 39 -10.26 7.87 -2.35
N ASP A 40 -10.56 8.62 -1.28
CA ASP A 40 -10.48 10.07 -1.27
C ASP A 40 -9.03 10.58 -1.42
N LEU A 41 -8.05 9.91 -0.80
CA LEU A 41 -6.63 10.22 -1.00
C LEU A 41 -6.22 10.03 -2.46
N VAL A 42 -6.60 8.92 -3.08
CA VAL A 42 -6.32 8.65 -4.50
C VAL A 42 -7.02 9.65 -5.42
N ALA A 43 -8.27 10.00 -5.13
CA ALA A 43 -8.99 11.03 -5.87
C ALA A 43 -8.35 12.42 -5.76
N LYS A 44 -7.76 12.76 -4.60
CA LYS A 44 -7.00 14.01 -4.43
C LYS A 44 -5.77 14.06 -5.34
N PHE A 45 -5.02 12.97 -5.50
CA PHE A 45 -3.89 12.93 -6.45
C PHE A 45 -4.35 13.27 -7.88
N ALA A 46 -5.47 12.69 -8.32
CA ALA A 46 -6.08 13.02 -9.61
C ALA A 46 -6.49 14.49 -9.73
N ALA A 47 -7.05 15.07 -8.67
CA ALA A 47 -7.39 16.49 -8.63
C ALA A 47 -6.15 17.41 -8.73
N TYR A 48 -4.98 16.95 -8.28
CA TYR A 48 -3.70 17.68 -8.35
C TYR A 48 -2.81 17.28 -9.55
N GLY A 49 -3.35 16.57 -10.55
CA GLY A 49 -2.63 16.30 -11.80
C GLY A 49 -1.76 15.03 -11.80
N TYR A 50 -2.03 14.08 -10.91
CA TYR A 50 -1.37 12.76 -10.88
C TYR A 50 -2.38 11.65 -11.14
N ILE A 51 -2.01 10.62 -11.89
CA ILE A 51 -2.79 9.38 -11.91
C ILE A 51 -2.60 8.67 -10.58
N GLY A 52 -3.67 8.41 -9.84
CA GLY A 52 -3.62 7.68 -8.58
C GLY A 52 -4.19 6.28 -8.74
N LEU A 53 -3.45 5.27 -8.29
CA LEU A 53 -3.89 3.88 -8.21
C LEU A 53 -3.67 3.34 -6.81
N THR A 54 -4.69 2.71 -6.23
CA THR A 54 -4.55 1.91 -5.00
C THR A 54 -5.02 0.48 -5.23
N PRO A 55 -4.16 -0.54 -5.03
CA PRO A 55 -4.60 -1.93 -5.03
C PRO A 55 -5.39 -2.27 -3.77
N ASP A 56 -6.45 -3.07 -3.89
CA ASP A 56 -7.03 -3.86 -2.80
C ASP A 56 -6.02 -4.98 -2.48
N MET A 57 -5.12 -4.76 -1.53
CA MET A 57 -4.09 -5.74 -1.15
C MET A 57 -4.69 -6.94 -0.40
N PHE A 58 -6.01 -6.98 -0.23
CA PHE A 58 -6.78 -8.12 0.25
C PHE A 58 -7.67 -8.71 -0.85
N SER A 59 -7.47 -8.38 -2.13
CA SER A 59 -8.34 -8.87 -3.21
C SER A 59 -8.33 -10.40 -3.31
N ARG A 60 -7.18 -11.05 -3.07
CA ARG A 60 -7.01 -12.51 -3.06
C ARG A 60 -7.31 -13.16 -1.70
N TRP A 61 -7.48 -12.36 -0.65
CA TRP A 61 -7.74 -12.87 0.69
C TRP A 61 -9.23 -13.26 0.83
N GLY A 62 -9.48 -14.52 1.18
CA GLY A 62 -10.82 -15.11 1.27
C GLY A 62 -11.49 -15.05 2.65
N GLY A 63 -10.96 -14.26 3.59
CA GLY A 63 -11.55 -14.08 4.91
C GLY A 63 -12.63 -12.99 4.97
N ASP A 64 -13.04 -12.65 6.19
CA ASP A 64 -14.10 -11.66 6.48
C ASP A 64 -13.60 -10.22 6.22
N LYS A 65 -13.96 -9.67 5.05
CA LYS A 65 -13.53 -8.32 4.64
C LYS A 65 -14.25 -7.23 5.41
N GLU A 66 -15.47 -7.49 5.87
CA GLU A 66 -16.25 -6.57 6.66
C GLU A 66 -15.64 -6.39 8.06
N ALA A 67 -15.25 -7.48 8.72
CA ALA A 67 -14.53 -7.43 9.99
C ALA A 67 -13.18 -6.71 9.85
N LEU A 68 -12.45 -6.96 8.76
CA LEU A 68 -11.19 -6.26 8.47
C LEU A 68 -11.41 -4.76 8.27
N THR A 69 -12.45 -4.38 7.52
CA THR A 69 -12.81 -2.98 7.25
C THR A 69 -13.22 -2.24 8.52
N ARG A 70 -13.95 -2.90 9.42
CA ARG A 70 -14.31 -2.33 10.74
C ARG A 70 -13.11 -2.24 11.70
N GLY A 71 -12.02 -2.95 11.39
CA GLY A 71 -10.83 -3.02 12.23
C GLY A 71 -10.91 -4.07 13.34
N ASP A 72 -11.89 -4.97 13.30
CA ASP A 72 -12.08 -6.05 14.27
C ASP A 72 -10.96 -7.10 14.18
N ILE A 73 -10.36 -7.23 12.99
CA ILE A 73 -9.25 -8.13 12.71
C ILE A 73 -8.15 -7.40 11.92
N SER A 74 -6.96 -7.99 11.91
CA SER A 74 -5.83 -7.49 11.12
C SER A 74 -5.18 -8.65 10.39
N VAL A 75 -4.86 -8.44 9.12
CA VAL A 75 -4.23 -9.44 8.25
C VAL A 75 -2.83 -8.95 7.88
N ARG A 76 -1.82 -9.79 8.11
CA ARG A 76 -0.45 -9.52 7.66
C ARG A 76 -0.33 -9.88 6.18
N ILE A 77 0.29 -9.00 5.41
CA ILE A 77 0.63 -9.23 4.01
C ILE A 77 2.11 -9.63 3.97
N SER A 78 2.42 -10.73 3.30
CA SER A 78 3.81 -11.21 3.17
C SER A 78 4.60 -10.34 2.19
N ASP A 79 5.93 -10.33 2.28
CA ASP A 79 6.76 -9.58 1.32
C ASP A 79 6.57 -10.08 -0.12
N VAL A 80 6.25 -11.37 -0.30
CA VAL A 80 5.92 -11.96 -1.61
C VAL A 80 4.63 -11.33 -2.14
N ASP A 81 3.60 -11.26 -1.32
CA ASP A 81 2.31 -10.66 -1.71
C ASP A 81 2.43 -9.15 -1.91
N ILE A 82 3.21 -8.45 -1.08
CA ILE A 82 3.50 -7.01 -1.24
C ILE A 82 4.12 -6.76 -2.60
N ARG A 83 5.18 -7.50 -2.95
CA ARG A 83 5.83 -7.40 -4.26
C ARG A 83 4.86 -7.69 -5.40
N SER A 84 3.98 -8.67 -5.23
CA SER A 84 2.98 -9.01 -6.25
C SER A 84 1.92 -7.92 -6.42
N TYR A 85 1.21 -7.50 -5.37
CA TYR A 85 0.16 -6.48 -5.48
C TYR A 85 0.68 -5.12 -5.97
N MET A 86 1.80 -4.67 -5.40
CA MET A 86 2.41 -3.40 -5.75
C MET A 86 3.09 -3.47 -7.13
N GLY A 87 3.70 -4.61 -7.46
CA GLY A 87 4.29 -4.88 -8.77
C GLY A 87 3.27 -4.90 -9.90
N ASP A 88 2.16 -5.63 -9.72
CA ASP A 88 1.05 -5.67 -10.69
C ASP A 88 0.44 -4.26 -10.90
N SER A 89 0.41 -3.45 -9.83
CA SER A 89 -0.05 -2.06 -9.89
C SER A 89 0.92 -1.16 -10.65
N LEU A 90 2.23 -1.33 -10.45
CA LEU A 90 3.27 -0.64 -11.22
C LEU A 90 3.20 -1.02 -12.71
N ASP A 91 3.07 -2.31 -13.02
CA ASP A 91 2.98 -2.79 -14.41
C ASP A 91 1.72 -2.26 -15.10
N HIS A 92 0.61 -2.16 -14.37
CA HIS A 92 -0.60 -1.53 -14.88
C HIS A 92 -0.39 -0.05 -15.21
N LEU A 93 0.32 0.71 -14.37
CA LEU A 93 0.60 2.12 -14.63
C LEU A 93 1.60 2.32 -15.77
N LEU A 94 2.66 1.50 -15.85
CA LEU A 94 3.66 1.56 -16.92
C LEU A 94 3.06 1.32 -18.31
N THR A 95 1.96 0.58 -18.39
CA THR A 95 1.23 0.31 -19.65
C THR A 95 0.07 1.28 -19.90
N HIS A 96 -0.21 2.19 -18.97
CA HIS A 96 -1.32 3.15 -19.11
C HIS A 96 -0.93 4.31 -20.04
N PRO A 97 -1.69 4.60 -21.10
CA PRO A 97 -1.27 5.53 -22.18
C PRO A 97 -1.12 7.00 -21.74
N GLN A 98 -1.67 7.36 -20.59
CA GLN A 98 -1.58 8.71 -20.04
C GLN A 98 -0.55 8.81 -18.89
N VAL A 99 0.20 7.76 -18.58
CA VAL A 99 1.25 7.79 -17.55
C VAL A 99 2.59 8.16 -18.19
N ASP A 100 3.32 9.03 -17.51
CA ASP A 100 4.74 9.26 -17.74
C ASP A 100 5.51 8.16 -16.96
N PRO A 101 6.14 7.19 -17.64
CA PRO A 101 6.75 6.04 -16.98
C PRO A 101 7.94 6.42 -16.08
N ASP A 102 8.55 7.58 -16.30
CA ASP A 102 9.69 8.06 -15.50
C ASP A 102 9.24 8.82 -14.24
N ARG A 103 7.93 9.02 -14.05
CA ARG A 103 7.35 9.81 -12.95
C ARG A 103 6.35 9.03 -12.12
N ILE A 104 6.69 7.79 -11.75
CA ILE A 104 5.87 6.94 -10.89
C ILE A 104 6.43 6.91 -9.47
N CYS A 105 5.59 7.24 -8.48
CA CYS A 105 5.93 7.15 -7.06
C CYS A 105 5.16 6.03 -6.37
N ALA A 106 5.76 5.43 -5.34
CA ALA A 106 5.08 4.49 -4.45
C ALA A 106 4.91 5.11 -3.07
N ILE A 107 3.69 5.04 -2.52
CA ILE A 107 3.32 5.59 -1.21
C ILE A 107 2.75 4.47 -0.35
N GLY A 108 3.14 4.44 0.92
CA GLY A 108 2.58 3.52 1.91
C GLY A 108 2.07 4.25 3.13
N VAL A 109 0.96 3.78 3.70
CA VAL A 109 0.27 4.38 4.86
C VAL A 109 0.03 3.34 5.96
N CYS A 110 0.41 3.64 7.20
CA CYS A 110 0.24 2.75 8.36
C CYS A 110 0.87 1.36 8.15
N GLN A 111 0.06 0.32 7.92
CA GLN A 111 0.50 -1.04 7.69
C GLN A 111 1.37 -1.16 6.43
N SER A 112 1.05 -0.38 5.40
CA SER A 112 1.77 -0.42 4.13
C SER A 112 2.95 0.53 4.05
N GLY A 113 3.28 1.27 5.12
CA GLY A 113 4.29 2.32 5.07
C GLY A 113 5.65 1.86 4.54
N ASP A 114 6.08 0.64 4.86
CA ASP A 114 7.35 0.08 4.36
C ASP A 114 7.22 -0.66 3.02
N TYR A 115 6.02 -0.83 2.48
CA TYR A 115 5.78 -1.59 1.25
C TYR A 115 6.40 -0.96 0.00
N PRO A 116 6.46 0.37 -0.16
CA PRO A 116 7.25 0.99 -1.21
C PRO A 116 8.71 0.53 -1.22
N LEU A 117 9.32 0.36 -0.03
CA LEU A 117 10.71 -0.11 0.08
C LEU A 117 10.84 -1.58 -0.33
N VAL A 118 9.88 -2.41 0.04
CA VAL A 118 9.81 -3.82 -0.39
C VAL A 118 9.68 -3.91 -1.91
N LEU A 119 8.83 -3.09 -2.54
CA LEU A 119 8.71 -3.03 -4.00
C LEU A 119 10.04 -2.59 -4.65
N ASN A 120 10.61 -1.49 -4.19
CA ASN A 120 11.81 -0.89 -4.76
C ASN A 120 13.09 -1.72 -4.52
N SER A 121 13.02 -2.74 -3.66
CA SER A 121 14.09 -3.74 -3.51
C SER A 121 14.26 -4.61 -4.76
N VAL A 122 13.22 -4.77 -5.57
CA VAL A 122 13.21 -5.59 -6.79
C VAL A 122 12.77 -4.85 -8.06
N ARG A 123 12.20 -3.64 -7.94
CA ARG A 123 11.80 -2.77 -9.04
C ARG A 123 12.63 -1.50 -9.02
N ARG A 124 13.07 -1.01 -10.17
CA ARG A 124 13.93 0.19 -10.30
C ARG A 124 13.21 1.37 -10.98
N GLU A 125 11.99 1.16 -11.42
CA GLU A 125 11.15 2.12 -12.16
C GLU A 125 10.46 3.15 -11.24
N ILE A 126 10.53 2.97 -9.91
CA ILE A 126 9.94 3.90 -8.95
C ILE A 126 10.86 5.12 -8.76
N ALA A 127 10.37 6.29 -9.14
CA ALA A 127 11.08 7.56 -9.01
C ALA A 127 11.21 8.05 -7.56
N ALA A 128 10.23 7.74 -6.71
CA ALA A 128 10.26 8.10 -5.29
C ALA A 128 9.42 7.15 -4.42
N ASN A 129 9.88 6.95 -3.18
CA ASN A 129 9.15 6.22 -2.14
C ASN A 129 8.73 7.19 -1.03
N ILE A 130 7.46 7.15 -0.64
CA ILE A 130 6.92 8.00 0.44
C ILE A 130 6.35 7.08 1.52
N VAL A 131 6.92 7.20 2.73
CA VAL A 131 6.55 6.39 3.90
C VAL A 131 5.75 7.28 4.85
N ILE A 132 4.49 6.93 5.09
CA ILE A 132 3.60 7.68 5.98
C ILE A 132 3.30 6.83 7.23
N TYR A 133 3.93 7.20 8.34
CA TYR A 133 3.78 6.59 9.69
C TYR A 133 3.71 5.05 9.73
N GLY A 134 4.45 4.39 8.83
CA GLY A 134 4.69 2.94 8.87
C GLY A 134 6.17 2.62 9.03
N GLY A 135 6.48 1.35 9.31
CA GLY A 135 7.84 0.92 9.65
C GLY A 135 8.24 1.15 11.11
N ALA A 136 7.41 1.85 11.89
CA ALA A 136 7.63 2.06 13.33
C ALA A 136 7.03 0.95 14.21
N GLN A 137 6.37 -0.05 13.61
CA GLN A 137 5.80 -1.17 14.36
C GLN A 137 6.92 -2.03 14.96
N ALA A 138 6.75 -2.46 16.21
CA ALA A 138 7.70 -3.32 16.93
C ALA A 138 8.18 -4.51 16.08
N SER A 139 7.25 -5.17 15.39
CA SER A 139 7.51 -6.27 14.46
C SER A 139 8.42 -5.97 13.25
N LYS A 140 8.86 -4.72 13.07
CA LYS A 140 9.77 -4.28 12.01
C LYS A 140 11.19 -4.01 12.49
N TRP A 141 11.40 -3.83 13.79
CA TRP A 141 12.72 -3.53 14.36
C TRP A 141 13.11 -4.46 15.51
N GLU A 142 12.14 -5.14 16.14
CA GLU A 142 12.42 -6.16 17.14
C GLU A 142 13.17 -7.31 16.47
N VAL A 143 14.37 -7.54 16.99
CA VAL A 143 15.21 -8.64 16.58
C VAL A 143 14.68 -9.89 17.27
N ASN A 144 14.27 -10.89 16.50
CA ASN A 144 13.90 -12.18 17.08
C ASN A 144 15.12 -12.84 17.76
N GLN A 145 14.91 -13.88 18.57
CA GLN A 145 16.03 -14.56 19.25
C GLN A 145 17.08 -15.17 18.30
N GLU A 146 16.81 -15.21 17.00
CA GLU A 146 17.71 -15.67 15.94
C GLU A 146 18.54 -14.54 15.30
N GLY A 147 18.42 -13.30 15.77
CA GLY A 147 19.20 -12.17 15.25
C GLY A 147 18.63 -11.52 13.99
N SER A 148 17.41 -11.88 13.57
CA SER A 148 16.74 -11.29 12.40
C SER A 148 15.71 -10.23 12.82
N SER A 149 15.82 -9.03 12.24
CA SER A 149 14.83 -7.94 12.40
C SER A 149 13.55 -8.15 11.58
N LEU A 150 13.49 -9.22 10.77
CA LEU A 150 12.33 -9.60 9.95
C LEU A 150 11.72 -10.90 10.48
N GLY A 151 11.32 -10.90 11.75
CA GLY A 151 10.66 -12.02 12.43
C GLY A 151 9.14 -11.94 12.39
N VAL A 152 8.49 -13.05 12.03
CA VAL A 152 7.03 -13.22 12.10
C VAL A 152 6.61 -13.36 13.57
N HIS A 153 6.03 -12.32 14.17
CA HIS A 153 5.30 -12.46 15.43
C HIS A 153 3.86 -12.93 15.16
N PRO A 154 3.39 -14.03 15.78
CA PRO A 154 1.97 -14.37 15.79
C PRO A 154 1.22 -13.29 16.56
N GLY A 155 0.07 -12.89 16.01
CA GLY A 155 -0.59 -11.63 16.33
C GLY A 155 -0.92 -11.44 17.81
N ALA A 156 -0.53 -10.28 18.32
CA ALA A 156 -1.30 -9.44 19.23
C ALA A 156 -0.55 -8.11 19.34
N SER A 157 -1.16 -7.00 18.90
CA SER A 157 -0.81 -5.71 19.49
C SER A 157 -1.66 -5.62 20.76
N PRO A 158 -1.08 -5.62 21.98
CA PRO A 158 -1.85 -5.14 23.12
C PRO A 158 -2.14 -3.67 22.85
N SER A 159 -3.42 -3.30 22.87
CA SER A 159 -3.84 -1.90 22.95
C SER A 159 -3.01 -1.23 24.05
N ALA A 160 -2.39 -0.09 23.74
CA ALA A 160 -1.69 0.72 24.73
C ALA A 160 -2.70 1.06 25.85
N GLY A 161 -2.56 0.40 27.00
CA GLY A 161 -3.29 0.74 28.22
C GLY A 161 -2.68 2.00 28.82
N PRO A 162 -3.48 2.85 29.48
CA PRO A 162 -2.95 4.03 30.14
C PRO A 162 -2.29 3.59 31.46
N GLY A 163 -0.97 3.70 31.54
CA GLY A 163 -0.27 3.49 32.81
C GLY A 163 1.19 3.11 32.61
N ASP A 164 2.06 4.11 32.67
CA ASP A 164 3.24 4.09 33.53
C ASP A 164 3.97 5.44 33.41
N LEU A 165 3.56 6.37 34.25
CA LEU A 165 4.43 7.41 34.79
C LEU A 165 4.45 7.20 36.30
N GLY A 166 5.48 6.50 36.75
CA GLY A 166 5.88 6.35 38.15
C GLY A 166 7.37 6.64 38.27
#